data_AF-A0A2N3API9-F1
#
_entry.id   AF-A0A2N3API9-F1
#
_cell.length_a   1.000
_cell.length_b   1.000
_cell.length_c   1.000
_cell.angle_alpha   90.00
_cell.angle_beta   90.00
_cell.angle_gamma   90.00
#
_symmetry.space_group_name_H-M   'P 1'
#
loop_
_entity.id
_entity.type
_entity.pdbx_description
1 polymer ?
#
loop_
_entity_poly.entity_id
_entity_poly.type
_entity_poly.pdbx_seq_one_letter_code
_entity_poly.pdbx_strand_id
1 'polypeptide(L)'
;MNFFSFKLNITRSGSKILYSFFLFFIIFLFLYTYSSSQEKTSEEIILSQETLTDEQFYGEYTYRHYTGPPFNKDVFQVFHDDQIVYQSKVAFGFSLYQENELYSHGKDITGDGIPNLLVLEGGGGSSAFSDSCHVLSLGEQCKLIQTLPVGEFVDLDQDGILEYLTYDGIFTFWHACHADSPAPRMVLAYREGQYRLAPTLMYRPLPEQEVIARKVSEARAQCEKLKAQECLFNCWH
;
A
#
# COMPACT_ATOMS: atom_id res chain seq x y z
N MET A 1 56.94 29.82 23.64
CA MET A 1 56.08 29.09 22.67
C MET A 1 55.92 29.97 21.45
N ASN A 2 56.52 29.55 20.33
CA ASN A 2 56.56 30.31 19.08
C ASN A 2 55.24 30.15 18.31
N PHE A 3 54.57 31.26 18.02
CA PHE A 3 53.45 31.29 17.08
C PHE A 3 54.00 31.16 15.66
N PHE A 4 53.78 30.00 15.03
CA PHE A 4 53.99 29.83 13.60
C PHE A 4 52.92 30.63 12.84
N SER A 5 53.32 31.74 12.22
CA SER A 5 52.46 32.47 11.29
C SER A 5 52.51 31.79 9.92
N PHE A 6 51.44 31.08 9.56
CA PHE A 6 51.30 30.49 8.24
C PHE A 6 50.80 31.56 7.25
N LYS A 7 51.71 32.14 6.46
CA LYS A 7 51.34 32.99 5.33
C LYS A 7 50.94 32.11 4.14
N LEU A 8 49.64 31.95 3.90
CA LEU A 8 49.11 31.36 2.67
C LEU A 8 49.37 32.31 1.50
N ASN A 9 50.32 31.97 0.65
CA ASN A 9 50.61 32.69 -0.59
C ASN A 9 49.67 32.15 -1.69
N ILE A 10 48.50 32.76 -1.82
CA ILE A 10 47.49 32.37 -2.81
C ILE A 10 47.96 32.84 -4.19
N THR A 11 48.53 31.92 -4.96
CA THR A 11 48.82 32.15 -6.37
C THR A 11 47.52 32.24 -7.17
N ARG A 12 47.53 32.93 -8.32
CA ARG A 12 46.35 33.20 -9.18
C ARG A 12 45.60 31.93 -9.66
N SER A 13 46.19 30.75 -9.49
CA SER A 13 45.57 29.43 -9.73
C SER A 13 44.74 28.91 -8.55
N GLY A 14 45.05 29.34 -7.32
CA GLY A 14 44.33 28.95 -6.10
C GLY A 14 42.93 29.55 -5.99
N SER A 15 42.66 30.68 -6.65
CA SER A 15 41.31 31.27 -6.62
C SER A 15 40.29 30.39 -7.34
N LYS A 16 40.67 29.73 -8.45
CA LYS A 16 39.77 28.82 -9.19
C LYS A 16 39.34 27.61 -8.34
N ILE A 17 40.25 27.10 -7.52
CA ILE A 17 39.96 25.98 -6.61
C ILE A 17 39.03 26.45 -5.49
N LEU A 18 39.27 27.64 -4.91
CA LEU A 18 38.39 28.25 -3.92
C LEU A 18 36.97 28.52 -4.46
N TYR A 19 36.84 29.02 -5.70
CA TYR A 19 35.53 29.18 -6.33
C TYR A 19 34.81 27.85 -6.56
N SER A 20 35.54 26.79 -6.92
CA SER A 20 34.95 25.46 -7.10
C SER A 20 34.44 24.87 -5.79
N PHE A 21 35.19 25.03 -4.68
CA PHE A 21 34.73 24.60 -3.36
C PHE A 21 33.55 25.42 -2.85
N PHE A 22 33.55 26.73 -3.09
CA PHE A 22 32.45 27.60 -2.70
C PHE A 22 31.17 27.28 -3.48
N LEU A 23 31.28 27.03 -4.79
CA LEU A 23 30.14 26.61 -5.62
C LEU A 23 29.60 25.24 -5.17
N PHE A 24 30.49 24.29 -4.89
CA PHE A 24 30.09 22.98 -4.36
C PHE A 24 29.39 23.10 -3.02
N PHE A 25 29.87 23.96 -2.13
CA PHE A 25 29.25 24.20 -0.82
C PHE A 25 27.87 24.86 -0.94
N ILE A 26 27.69 25.79 -1.89
CA ILE A 26 26.37 26.38 -2.19
C ILE A 26 25.42 25.32 -2.72
N ILE A 27 25.85 24.49 -3.68
CA ILE A 27 25.02 23.41 -4.24
C ILE A 27 24.66 22.40 -3.15
N PHE A 28 25.62 22.02 -2.30
CA PHE A 28 25.39 21.11 -1.18
C PHE A 28 24.40 21.71 -0.17
N LEU A 29 24.54 23.00 0.18
CA LEU A 29 23.56 23.70 1.01
C LEU A 29 22.18 23.73 0.37
N PHE A 30 22.10 23.99 -0.94
CA PHE A 30 20.83 24.01 -1.67
C PHE A 30 20.18 22.62 -1.72
N LEU A 31 20.97 21.57 -1.89
CA LEU A 31 20.49 20.19 -1.88
C LEU A 31 20.11 19.74 -0.46
N TYR A 32 20.85 20.17 0.55
CA TYR A 32 20.57 19.88 1.95
C TYR A 32 19.29 20.59 2.41
N THR A 33 19.12 21.88 2.09
CA THR A 33 17.88 22.62 2.41
C THR A 33 16.71 22.14 1.57
N TYR A 34 16.91 21.74 0.31
CA TYR A 34 15.86 21.13 -0.51
C TYR A 34 15.46 19.75 0.00
N SER A 35 16.42 18.92 0.41
CA SER A 35 16.17 17.61 1.03
C SER A 35 15.48 17.75 2.39
N SER A 36 15.87 18.74 3.20
CA SER A 36 15.23 19.03 4.49
C SER A 36 13.84 19.68 4.30
N SER A 37 13.64 20.47 3.26
CA SER A 37 12.32 21.04 2.91
C SER A 37 11.37 20.02 2.27
N GLN A 38 11.87 18.84 1.88
CA GLN A 38 11.05 17.71 1.44
C GLN A 38 10.65 16.77 2.60
N GLU A 39 10.98 17.10 3.85
CA GLU A 39 10.15 16.68 5.00
C GLU A 39 8.79 17.35 4.83
N LYS A 40 7.99 16.63 4.07
CA LYS A 40 6.62 16.88 3.69
C LYS A 40 5.83 17.08 4.97
N THR A 41 5.60 18.32 5.36
CA THR A 41 4.43 18.68 6.14
C THR A 41 3.23 18.27 5.29
N SER A 42 2.79 17.02 5.44
CA SER A 42 1.40 16.69 5.18
C SER A 42 0.61 17.66 6.05
N GLU A 43 -0.03 18.64 5.43
CA GLU A 43 -0.98 19.50 6.14
C GLU A 43 -1.89 18.56 6.92
N GLU A 44 -1.83 18.66 8.25
CA GLU A 44 -2.69 17.91 9.14
C GLU A 44 -4.12 18.19 8.70
N ILE A 45 -4.77 17.21 8.10
CA ILE A 45 -6.18 17.28 7.76
C ILE A 45 -6.92 17.25 9.10
N ILE A 46 -7.15 18.43 9.64
CA ILE A 46 -8.07 18.66 10.75
C ILE A 46 -9.43 18.89 10.09
N LEU A 47 -10.26 17.85 9.90
CA LEU A 47 -11.64 18.14 9.50
C LEU A 47 -12.30 18.82 10.71
N SER A 48 -12.84 20.01 10.49
CA SER A 48 -13.29 20.94 11.53
C SER A 48 -14.40 20.41 12.47
N GLN A 49 -14.88 19.17 12.30
CA GLN A 49 -15.98 18.52 13.02
C GLN A 49 -15.90 16.97 13.07
N GLU A 50 -14.70 16.39 13.09
CA GLU A 50 -14.53 14.93 13.21
C GLU A 50 -15.06 14.36 14.54
N THR A 51 -15.74 13.21 14.48
CA THR A 51 -16.08 12.39 15.64
C THR A 51 -15.13 11.20 15.69
N LEU A 52 -14.40 11.02 16.79
CA LEU A 52 -13.62 9.81 17.05
C LEU A 52 -14.58 8.62 17.19
N THR A 53 -14.44 7.63 16.31
CA THR A 53 -15.33 6.47 16.23
C THR A 53 -14.66 5.19 16.73
N ASP A 54 -13.33 5.08 16.63
CA ASP A 54 -12.56 3.95 17.15
C ASP A 54 -11.17 4.42 17.63
N GLU A 55 -10.68 3.78 18.69
CA GLU A 55 -9.34 4.01 19.25
C GLU A 55 -8.78 2.67 19.74
N GLN A 56 -7.59 2.31 19.27
CA GLN A 56 -6.93 1.04 19.61
C GLN A 56 -5.43 1.27 19.88
N PHE A 57 -4.84 0.42 20.72
CA PHE A 57 -3.46 0.56 21.20
C PHE A 57 -2.59 -0.63 20.77
N TYR A 58 -1.43 -0.33 20.18
CA TYR A 58 -0.48 -1.33 19.68
C TYR A 58 0.95 -0.96 20.11
N GLY A 59 1.35 -1.44 21.29
CA GLY A 59 2.63 -1.04 21.88
C GLY A 59 2.62 0.44 22.24
N GLU A 60 3.55 1.20 21.66
CA GLU A 60 3.65 2.66 21.82
C GLU A 60 2.77 3.44 20.83
N TYR A 61 2.14 2.74 19.87
CA TYR A 61 1.31 3.37 18.85
C TYR A 61 -0.17 3.35 19.23
N THR A 62 -0.87 4.44 18.93
CA THR A 62 -2.34 4.53 19.06
C THR A 62 -2.96 4.74 17.68
N TYR A 63 -3.84 3.83 17.27
CA TYR A 63 -4.70 4.00 16.11
C TYR A 63 -5.95 4.78 16.51
N ARG A 64 -6.33 5.77 15.70
CA ARG A 64 -7.61 6.49 15.84
C ARG A 64 -8.31 6.58 14.50
N HIS A 65 -9.61 6.30 14.51
CA HIS A 65 -10.50 6.45 13.37
C HIS A 65 -11.46 7.59 13.63
N TYR A 66 -11.57 8.49 12.67
CA TYR A 66 -12.47 9.61 12.73
C TYR A 66 -13.42 9.60 11.53
N THR A 67 -14.68 9.93 11.81
CA THR A 67 -15.70 10.17 10.78
C THR A 67 -16.15 11.63 10.88
N GLY A 68 -16.07 12.35 9.77
CA GLY A 68 -16.49 13.76 9.67
C GLY A 68 -17.73 13.96 8.80
N PRO A 69 -18.44 15.09 8.94
CA PRO A 69 -19.46 15.50 7.97
C PRO A 69 -18.82 16.00 6.65
N PRO A 70 -19.46 15.80 5.49
CA PRO A 70 -20.64 14.95 5.26
C PRO A 70 -20.33 13.45 5.40
N PHE A 71 -21.38 12.64 5.61
CA PHE A 71 -21.32 11.16 5.66
C PHE A 71 -20.38 10.57 4.59
N ASN A 72 -19.67 9.50 4.96
CA ASN A 72 -18.67 8.81 4.13
C ASN A 72 -17.41 9.63 3.85
N LYS A 73 -16.94 10.35 4.87
CA LYS A 73 -15.63 10.98 4.88
C LYS A 73 -14.92 10.58 6.16
N ASP A 74 -14.06 9.61 6.01
CA ASP A 74 -13.30 9.05 7.11
C ASP A 74 -11.81 9.38 6.94
N VAL A 75 -11.13 9.50 8.06
CA VAL A 75 -9.68 9.59 8.18
C VAL A 75 -9.25 8.65 9.30
N PHE A 76 -8.13 7.97 9.13
CA PHE A 76 -7.46 7.36 10.27
C PHE A 76 -6.09 7.98 10.49
N GLN A 77 -5.70 8.02 11.76
CA GLN A 77 -4.42 8.53 12.22
C GLN A 77 -3.74 7.48 13.08
N VAL A 78 -2.42 7.48 13.05
CA VAL A 78 -1.58 6.71 13.97
C VAL A 78 -0.74 7.70 14.76
N PHE A 79 -0.75 7.54 16.08
CA PHE A 79 -0.04 8.38 17.02
C PHE A 79 1.10 7.61 17.68
N HIS A 80 2.18 8.32 18.04
CA HIS A 80 3.24 7.89 18.95
C HIS A 80 3.51 9.04 19.92
N ASP A 81 3.50 8.80 21.23
CA ASP A 81 3.65 9.83 22.26
C ASP A 81 2.78 11.10 22.03
N ASP A 82 1.49 10.89 21.72
CA ASP A 82 0.50 11.93 21.39
C ASP A 82 0.79 12.76 20.12
N GLN A 83 1.80 12.41 19.32
CA GLN A 83 2.09 13.02 18.03
C GLN A 83 1.58 12.16 16.88
N ILE A 84 0.94 12.79 15.90
CA ILE A 84 0.53 12.10 14.66
C ILE A 84 1.80 11.72 13.89
N VAL A 85 2.03 10.41 13.73
CA VAL A 85 3.14 9.86 12.94
C VAL A 85 2.69 9.34 11.57
N TYR A 86 1.39 9.10 11.40
CA TYR A 86 0.80 8.79 10.10
C TYR A 86 -0.64 9.28 10.04
N GLN A 87 -1.04 9.76 8.88
CA GLN A 87 -2.42 10.13 8.59
C GLN A 87 -2.82 9.69 7.19
N SER A 88 -4.01 9.10 7.07
CA SER A 88 -4.57 8.74 5.78
C SER A 88 -5.04 9.96 4.99
N LYS A 89 -5.24 9.77 3.68
CA LYS A 89 -6.14 10.64 2.92
C LYS A 89 -7.58 10.48 3.45
N VAL A 90 -8.45 11.44 3.13
CA VAL A 90 -9.90 11.28 3.31
C VAL A 90 -10.39 10.19 2.34
N ALA A 91 -11.14 9.22 2.83
CA ALA A 91 -11.76 8.17 2.03
C ALA A 91 -13.23 7.95 2.42
N PHE A 92 -13.91 7.05 1.69
CA PHE A 92 -15.32 6.74 1.93
C PHE A 92 -15.53 6.07 3.28
N GLY A 93 -14.60 5.20 3.68
CA GLY A 93 -14.63 4.53 4.96
C GLY A 93 -13.30 3.87 5.27
N PHE A 94 -12.95 3.81 6.55
CA PHE A 94 -11.85 2.99 7.03
C PHE A 94 -12.32 2.02 8.10
N SER A 95 -11.65 0.88 8.20
CA SER A 95 -11.80 -0.03 9.33
C SER A 95 -10.51 -0.79 9.56
N LEU A 96 -10.30 -1.27 10.77
CA LEU A 96 -9.23 -2.22 11.04
C LEU A 96 -9.49 -3.53 10.30
N TYR A 97 -8.43 -4.09 9.70
CA TYR A 97 -8.50 -5.40 9.06
C TYR A 97 -8.90 -6.48 10.07
N GLN A 98 -9.78 -7.40 9.71
CA GLN A 98 -10.27 -8.40 10.67
C GLN A 98 -9.14 -9.36 11.11
N GLU A 99 -8.90 -9.42 12.43
CA GLU A 99 -7.94 -10.36 13.02
C GLU A 99 -8.41 -11.82 12.89
N ASN A 100 -7.44 -12.73 12.86
CA ASN A 100 -7.64 -14.17 12.80
C ASN A 100 -6.46 -14.93 13.45
N GLU A 101 -6.37 -16.24 13.25
CA GLU A 101 -5.30 -17.07 13.83
C GLU A 101 -3.90 -16.77 13.27
N LEU A 102 -3.82 -16.30 12.02
CA LEU A 102 -2.56 -15.96 11.35
C LEU A 102 -2.13 -14.51 11.61
N TYR A 103 -3.09 -13.61 11.82
CA TYR A 103 -2.86 -12.18 11.93
C TYR A 103 -3.58 -11.55 13.11
N SER A 104 -2.85 -10.74 13.87
CA SER A 104 -3.42 -9.75 14.79
C SER A 104 -2.63 -8.44 14.66
N HIS A 105 -3.28 -7.30 14.85
CA HIS A 105 -2.64 -5.99 14.83
C HIS A 105 -1.51 -5.92 15.88
N GLY A 106 -0.42 -5.22 15.56
CA GLY A 106 0.72 -5.11 16.46
C GLY A 106 1.58 -6.38 16.55
N LYS A 107 1.42 -7.33 15.62
CA LYS A 107 2.37 -8.42 15.39
C LYS A 107 3.09 -8.27 14.06
N ASP A 108 4.26 -8.89 13.97
CA ASP A 108 5.05 -8.99 12.74
C ASP A 108 4.43 -10.03 11.80
N ILE A 109 4.00 -9.59 10.61
CA ILE A 109 3.56 -10.46 9.50
C ILE A 109 4.57 -10.52 8.37
N THR A 110 5.62 -9.71 8.45
CA THR A 110 6.61 -9.49 7.40
C THR A 110 7.92 -10.24 7.63
N GLY A 111 8.11 -10.79 8.83
CA GLY A 111 9.30 -11.54 9.25
C GLY A 111 10.52 -10.66 9.50
N ASP A 112 10.35 -9.33 9.56
CA ASP A 112 11.44 -8.37 9.80
C ASP A 112 11.61 -8.02 11.29
N GLY A 113 10.81 -8.62 12.16
CA GLY A 113 10.76 -8.36 13.59
C GLY A 113 10.02 -7.08 13.97
N ILE A 114 9.37 -6.40 13.01
CA ILE A 114 8.68 -5.14 13.23
C ILE A 114 7.16 -5.37 13.21
N PRO A 115 6.42 -4.93 14.24
CA PRO A 115 4.96 -5.04 14.25
C PRO A 115 4.30 -4.32 13.08
N ASN A 116 3.18 -4.84 12.59
CA ASN A 116 2.41 -4.24 11.51
C ASN A 116 0.99 -3.85 11.95
N LEU A 117 0.42 -2.86 11.25
CA LEU A 117 -0.97 -2.44 11.35
C LEU A 117 -1.62 -2.53 9.97
N LEU A 118 -2.72 -3.27 9.88
CA LEU A 118 -3.51 -3.40 8.66
C LEU A 118 -4.82 -2.58 8.76
N VAL A 119 -5.07 -1.72 7.78
CA VAL A 119 -6.29 -0.91 7.72
C VAL A 119 -6.96 -1.09 6.37
N LEU A 120 -8.24 -1.46 6.37
CA LEU A 120 -9.07 -1.52 5.18
C LEU A 120 -9.61 -0.12 4.82
N GLU A 121 -9.50 0.24 3.55
CA GLU A 121 -10.17 1.40 2.95
C GLU A 121 -11.30 0.88 2.05
N GLY A 122 -12.53 1.29 2.35
CA GLY A 122 -13.68 1.01 1.50
C GLY A 122 -13.69 1.94 0.29
N GLY A 123 -13.88 1.38 -0.90
CA GLY A 123 -13.95 2.14 -2.15
C GLY A 123 -15.31 2.81 -2.43
N GLY A 124 -16.32 2.54 -1.58
CA GLY A 124 -17.66 3.13 -1.67
C GLY A 124 -18.55 2.60 -2.79
N GLY A 125 -18.10 1.58 -3.52
CA GLY A 125 -18.86 0.89 -4.57
C GLY A 125 -19.64 -0.33 -4.06
N SER A 126 -20.40 -0.97 -4.95
CA SER A 126 -21.09 -2.24 -4.67
C SER A 126 -20.21 -3.48 -4.84
N SER A 127 -18.94 -3.28 -5.21
CA SER A 127 -17.95 -4.35 -5.44
C SER A 127 -16.76 -4.20 -4.51
N ALA A 128 -16.33 -5.29 -3.88
CA ALA A 128 -15.14 -5.31 -3.04
C ALA A 128 -13.84 -4.98 -3.80
N PHE A 129 -13.80 -5.07 -5.14
CA PHE A 129 -12.61 -4.75 -5.93
C PHE A 129 -12.17 -3.28 -5.86
N SER A 130 -13.04 -2.37 -5.38
CA SER A 130 -12.65 -0.98 -5.12
C SER A 130 -12.00 -0.80 -3.74
N ASP A 131 -12.04 -1.82 -2.89
CA ASP A 131 -11.49 -1.75 -1.55
C ASP A 131 -9.98 -2.04 -1.58
N SER A 132 -9.28 -1.53 -0.58
CA SER A 132 -7.83 -1.70 -0.46
C SER A 132 -7.40 -1.92 0.98
N CYS A 133 -6.23 -2.53 1.16
CA CYS A 133 -5.61 -2.77 2.45
C CYS A 133 -4.32 -1.98 2.56
N HIS A 134 -4.26 -1.05 3.51
CA HIS A 134 -3.05 -0.34 3.90
C HIS A 134 -2.24 -1.20 4.87
N VAL A 135 -1.01 -1.51 4.50
CA VAL A 135 -0.05 -2.21 5.37
C VAL A 135 0.92 -1.18 5.94
N LEU A 136 0.89 -0.98 7.24
CA LEU A 136 1.81 -0.08 7.94
C LEU A 136 2.81 -0.89 8.78
N SER A 137 4.05 -0.42 8.81
CA SER A 137 5.08 -0.83 9.76
C SER A 137 5.03 0.08 10.99
N LEU A 138 5.03 -0.52 12.18
CA LEU A 138 5.05 0.14 13.48
C LEU A 138 6.45 -0.01 14.12
N GLY A 139 7.49 0.37 13.37
CA GLY A 139 8.90 0.29 13.79
C GLY A 139 9.33 1.47 14.66
N GLU A 140 10.57 1.93 14.51
CA GLU A 140 11.00 3.21 15.11
C GLU A 140 10.26 4.40 14.47
N GLN A 141 9.95 4.27 13.18
CA GLN A 141 9.13 5.21 12.44
C GLN A 141 7.92 4.48 11.88
N CYS A 142 6.73 5.01 12.13
CA CYS A 142 5.51 4.51 11.49
C CYS A 142 5.59 4.80 9.99
N LYS A 143 5.40 3.78 9.15
CA LYS A 143 5.51 3.91 7.70
C LYS A 143 4.48 3.06 6.97
N LEU A 144 3.79 3.65 6.00
CA LEU A 144 3.05 2.87 4.99
C LEU A 144 4.03 2.07 4.14
N ILE A 145 3.98 0.74 4.27
CA ILE A 145 4.72 -0.20 3.42
C ILE A 145 4.12 -0.16 2.01
N GLN A 146 2.81 -0.42 1.92
CA GLN A 146 2.10 -0.54 0.67
C GLN A 146 0.59 -0.47 0.87
N THR A 147 -0.12 0.05 -0.13
CA THR A 147 -1.57 -0.14 -0.27
C THR A 147 -1.81 -1.27 -1.26
N LEU A 148 -2.43 -2.35 -0.81
CA LEU A 148 -2.75 -3.55 -1.59
C LEU A 148 -4.22 -3.50 -2.04
N PRO A 149 -4.59 -4.13 -3.18
CA PRO A 149 -6.02 -4.38 -3.48
C PRO A 149 -6.65 -5.23 -2.39
N VAL A 150 -7.98 -5.32 -2.31
CA VAL A 150 -8.65 -6.24 -1.37
C VAL A 150 -8.15 -7.69 -1.52
N GLY A 151 -8.00 -8.38 -0.40
CA GLY A 151 -7.38 -9.70 -0.35
C GLY A 151 -7.21 -10.19 1.08
N GLU A 152 -6.54 -11.31 1.25
CA GLU A 152 -6.31 -12.01 2.51
C GLU A 152 -4.85 -12.37 2.75
N PHE A 153 -4.43 -12.32 4.01
CA PHE A 153 -3.10 -12.76 4.43
C PHE A 153 -3.12 -14.26 4.74
N VAL A 154 -2.16 -15.00 4.19
CA VAL A 154 -2.04 -16.45 4.27
C VAL A 154 -0.58 -16.86 4.32
N ASP A 155 -0.22 -17.88 5.10
CA ASP A 155 1.11 -18.48 5.08
C ASP A 155 1.10 -19.67 4.12
N LEU A 156 1.49 -19.45 2.85
CA LEU A 156 1.36 -20.46 1.80
C LEU A 156 2.53 -21.44 1.77
N ASP A 157 3.73 -20.99 2.15
CA ASP A 157 4.93 -21.81 2.15
C ASP A 157 5.44 -22.23 3.55
N GLN A 158 4.70 -21.85 4.60
CA GLN A 158 4.92 -22.25 6.00
C GLN A 158 6.24 -21.73 6.56
N ASP A 159 6.69 -20.56 6.12
CA ASP A 159 7.90 -19.89 6.63
C ASP A 159 7.61 -18.89 7.76
N GLY A 160 6.32 -18.67 8.08
CA GLY A 160 5.86 -17.73 9.11
C GLY A 160 5.77 -16.27 8.65
N ILE A 161 6.09 -15.99 7.38
CA ILE A 161 5.87 -14.70 6.72
C ILE A 161 4.56 -14.83 5.93
N LEU A 162 3.66 -13.86 6.08
CA LEU A 162 2.37 -13.97 5.40
C LEU A 162 2.47 -13.48 3.96
N GLU A 163 2.07 -14.32 3.01
CA GLU A 163 1.68 -13.90 1.67
C GLU A 163 0.35 -13.16 1.66
N TYR A 164 0.16 -12.36 0.62
CA TYR A 164 -1.10 -11.70 0.33
C TYR A 164 -1.77 -12.30 -0.90
N LEU A 165 -2.91 -12.95 -0.69
CA LEU A 165 -3.76 -13.50 -1.74
C LEU A 165 -4.80 -12.46 -2.17
N THR A 166 -4.78 -12.09 -3.44
CA THR A 166 -5.70 -11.10 -4.00
C THR A 166 -6.13 -11.52 -5.42
N TYR A 167 -6.87 -10.68 -6.13
CA TYR A 167 -7.36 -10.93 -7.47
C TYR A 167 -7.02 -9.76 -8.39
N ASP A 168 -6.63 -10.08 -9.62
CA ASP A 168 -6.40 -9.07 -10.65
C ASP A 168 -7.74 -8.57 -11.19
N GLY A 169 -8.09 -7.34 -10.81
CA GLY A 169 -9.31 -6.67 -11.24
C GLY A 169 -9.24 -6.08 -12.65
N ILE A 170 -8.13 -6.22 -13.40
CA ILE A 170 -7.99 -5.57 -14.72
C ILE A 170 -9.03 -6.04 -15.75
N PHE A 171 -9.59 -7.24 -15.56
CA PHE A 171 -10.61 -7.82 -16.43
C PHE A 171 -12.04 -7.55 -15.97
N THR A 172 -12.24 -6.72 -14.94
CA THR A 172 -13.58 -6.34 -14.49
C THR A 172 -14.32 -5.64 -15.64
N PHE A 173 -15.53 -6.11 -15.93
CA PHE A 173 -16.37 -5.70 -17.06
C PHE A 173 -15.83 -6.07 -18.45
N TRP A 174 -14.84 -6.96 -18.55
CA TRP A 174 -14.33 -7.41 -19.83
C TRP A 174 -15.25 -8.44 -20.49
N HIS A 175 -16.07 -8.00 -21.44
CA HIS A 175 -17.05 -8.81 -22.18
C HIS A 175 -18.09 -9.56 -21.32
N ALA A 176 -18.19 -9.22 -20.03
CA ALA A 176 -19.08 -9.85 -19.06
C ALA A 176 -19.51 -8.84 -18.01
N CYS A 177 -20.55 -9.14 -17.23
CA CYS A 177 -20.87 -8.34 -16.05
C CYS A 177 -19.76 -8.48 -14.98
N HIS A 178 -19.77 -7.63 -13.95
CA HIS A 178 -18.80 -7.70 -12.85
C HIS A 178 -18.64 -9.11 -12.28
N ALA A 179 -19.76 -9.79 -11.96
CA ALA A 179 -19.75 -11.11 -11.34
C ALA A 179 -19.22 -12.23 -12.26
N ASP A 180 -19.34 -12.04 -13.58
CA ASP A 180 -18.92 -13.02 -14.60
C ASP A 180 -17.56 -12.67 -15.22
N SER A 181 -16.96 -11.55 -14.82
CA SER A 181 -15.67 -11.11 -15.31
C SER A 181 -14.56 -12.02 -14.78
N PRO A 182 -13.54 -12.35 -15.60
CA PRO A 182 -12.37 -13.06 -15.10
C PRO A 182 -11.72 -12.27 -13.95
N ALA A 183 -11.38 -12.96 -12.87
CA ALA A 183 -10.61 -12.40 -11.76
C ALA A 183 -9.45 -13.36 -11.45
N PRO A 184 -8.33 -13.30 -12.20
CA PRO A 184 -7.18 -14.16 -11.94
C PRO A 184 -6.66 -13.96 -10.52
N ARG A 185 -6.47 -15.05 -9.78
CA ARG A 185 -5.91 -15.01 -8.43
C ARG A 185 -4.41 -14.68 -8.49
N MET A 186 -3.98 -13.72 -7.67
CA MET A 186 -2.59 -13.31 -7.51
C MET A 186 -2.10 -13.63 -6.10
N VAL A 187 -0.81 -13.99 -5.99
CA VAL A 187 -0.11 -14.15 -4.71
C VAL A 187 1.02 -13.13 -4.69
N LEU A 188 1.07 -12.31 -3.63
CA LEU A 188 2.16 -11.39 -3.37
C LEU A 188 2.94 -11.86 -2.13
N ALA A 189 4.25 -12.01 -2.23
CA ALA A 189 5.11 -12.33 -1.09
C ALA A 189 5.84 -11.07 -0.62
N TYR A 190 6.07 -10.95 0.68
CA TYR A 190 6.84 -9.84 1.23
C TYR A 190 8.33 -10.04 0.98
N ARG A 191 8.95 -9.14 0.18
CA ARG A 191 10.37 -9.19 -0.14
C ARG A 191 10.90 -7.78 -0.35
N GLU A 192 12.08 -7.50 0.19
CA GLU A 192 12.75 -6.20 0.03
C GLU A 192 11.88 -5.01 0.51
N GLY A 193 11.17 -5.20 1.62
CA GLY A 193 10.37 -4.14 2.25
C GLY A 193 9.00 -3.88 1.61
N GLN A 194 8.53 -4.73 0.68
CA GLN A 194 7.25 -4.58 -0.03
C GLN A 194 6.65 -5.93 -0.43
N TYR A 195 5.34 -5.97 -0.68
CA TYR A 195 4.66 -7.12 -1.27
C TYR A 195 4.84 -7.13 -2.79
N ARG A 196 5.43 -8.20 -3.31
CA ARG A 196 5.72 -8.38 -4.73
C ARG A 196 5.11 -9.67 -5.24
N LEU A 197 4.73 -9.67 -6.52
CA LEU A 197 4.19 -10.86 -7.18
C LEU A 197 5.11 -12.07 -6.98
N ALA A 198 4.53 -13.20 -6.60
CA ALA A 198 5.25 -14.46 -6.33
C ALA A 198 4.89 -15.54 -7.36
N PRO A 199 5.43 -15.50 -8.61
CA PRO A 199 5.11 -16.47 -9.65
C PRO A 199 5.31 -17.93 -9.25
N THR A 200 6.30 -18.21 -8.41
CA THR A 200 6.59 -19.55 -7.91
C THR A 200 5.45 -20.13 -7.06
N LEU A 201 4.72 -19.28 -6.31
CA LEU A 201 3.56 -19.67 -5.51
C LEU A 201 2.25 -19.68 -6.31
N MET A 202 2.25 -19.05 -7.49
CA MET A 202 1.09 -19.04 -8.40
C MET A 202 1.15 -20.12 -9.48
N TYR A 203 2.33 -20.67 -9.75
CA TYR A 203 2.53 -21.60 -10.85
C TYR A 203 1.66 -22.84 -10.68
N ARG A 204 0.92 -23.15 -11.75
CA ARG A 204 0.22 -24.42 -11.90
C ARG A 204 0.64 -25.02 -13.24
N PRO A 205 0.84 -26.34 -13.33
CA PRO A 205 1.08 -26.97 -14.62
C PRO A 205 -0.10 -26.67 -15.55
N LEU A 206 0.19 -26.46 -16.83
CA LEU A 206 -0.85 -26.29 -17.83
C LEU A 206 -1.75 -27.55 -17.80
N PRO A 207 -3.08 -27.41 -17.78
CA PRO A 207 -3.96 -28.57 -17.90
C PRO A 207 -3.67 -29.34 -19.18
N GLU A 208 -3.93 -30.64 -19.18
CA GLU A 208 -3.79 -31.48 -20.38
C GLU A 208 -4.64 -30.94 -21.54
N GLN A 209 -4.18 -31.14 -22.77
CA GLN A 209 -4.81 -30.59 -23.97
C GLN A 209 -6.29 -31.00 -24.10
N GLU A 210 -6.63 -32.23 -23.70
CA GLU A 210 -8.01 -32.72 -23.68
C GLU A 210 -8.89 -31.94 -22.69
N VAL A 211 -8.36 -31.60 -21.52
CA VAL A 211 -9.06 -30.78 -20.52
C VAL A 211 -9.31 -29.37 -21.06
N ILE A 212 -8.32 -28.78 -21.73
CA ILE A 212 -8.45 -27.47 -22.39
C ILE A 212 -9.53 -27.54 -23.47
N ALA A 213 -9.47 -28.53 -24.36
CA ALA A 213 -10.43 -28.70 -25.45
C ALA A 213 -11.87 -28.87 -24.93
N ARG A 214 -12.04 -29.67 -23.86
CA ARG A 214 -13.34 -29.82 -23.19
C ARG A 214 -13.85 -28.49 -22.63
N LYS A 215 -13.03 -27.74 -21.89
CA LYS A 215 -13.43 -26.42 -21.34
C LYS A 215 -13.80 -25.42 -22.44
N VAL A 216 -13.07 -25.41 -23.55
CA VAL A 216 -13.40 -24.56 -24.71
C VAL A 216 -14.74 -24.96 -25.33
N SER A 217 -15.00 -26.26 -25.46
CA SER A 217 -16.28 -26.77 -25.97
C SER A 217 -17.44 -26.41 -25.06
N GLU A 218 -17.28 -26.58 -23.74
CA GLU A 218 -18.28 -26.22 -22.72
C GLU A 218 -18.60 -24.71 -22.77
N ALA A 219 -17.57 -23.87 -22.79
CA ALA A 219 -17.74 -22.41 -22.88
C ALA A 219 -18.48 -22.01 -24.18
N ARG A 220 -18.13 -22.60 -25.32
CA ARG A 220 -18.85 -22.34 -26.59
C ARG A 220 -20.31 -22.75 -26.52
N ALA A 221 -20.60 -23.95 -25.99
CA ALA A 221 -21.97 -24.43 -25.85
C ALA A 221 -22.79 -23.53 -24.91
N GLN A 222 -22.19 -23.04 -23.82
CA GLN A 222 -22.82 -22.09 -22.92
C GLN A 222 -23.11 -20.75 -23.62
N CYS A 223 -22.17 -20.20 -24.39
CA CYS A 223 -22.38 -18.98 -25.15
C CYS A 223 -23.53 -19.12 -26.16
N GLU A 224 -23.61 -20.23 -26.90
CA GLU A 224 -24.71 -20.47 -27.85
C GLU A 224 -26.06 -20.61 -27.14
N LYS A 225 -26.09 -21.29 -25.99
CA LYS A 225 -27.31 -21.38 -25.16
C LYS A 225 -27.78 -19.99 -24.67
N LEU A 226 -26.85 -19.15 -24.22
CA LEU A 226 -27.16 -17.80 -23.77
C LEU A 226 -27.64 -16.90 -24.91
N LYS A 227 -27.07 -17.01 -26.11
CA LYS A 227 -27.55 -16.27 -27.30
C LYS A 227 -28.97 -16.67 -27.71
N ALA A 228 -29.31 -17.95 -27.54
CA ALA A 228 -30.63 -18.48 -27.88
C ALA A 228 -31.71 -18.13 -26.84
N GLN A 229 -31.32 -17.74 -25.64
CA GLN A 229 -32.22 -17.17 -24.64
C GLN A 229 -32.33 -15.67 -24.90
N GLU A 230 -33.53 -15.15 -25.20
CA GLU A 230 -33.76 -13.70 -25.16
C GLU A 230 -33.39 -13.21 -23.75
N CYS A 231 -32.27 -12.50 -23.63
CA CYS A 231 -31.80 -11.98 -22.36
C CYS A 231 -32.82 -10.97 -21.83
N LEU A 232 -33.71 -11.43 -20.94
CA LEU A 232 -34.65 -10.59 -20.16
C LEU A 232 -33.96 -9.81 -19.04
N PHE A 233 -32.63 -9.90 -18.91
CA PHE A 233 -31.89 -9.25 -17.85
C PHE A 233 -31.38 -7.88 -18.30
N ASN A 234 -32.02 -6.84 -17.74
CA ASN A 234 -31.43 -5.51 -17.57
C ASN A 234 -30.21 -5.63 -16.64
N CYS A 235 -29.09 -6.12 -17.16
CA CYS A 235 -27.80 -5.90 -16.51
C CYS A 235 -27.52 -4.41 -16.64
N TRP A 236 -27.58 -3.70 -15.52
CA TRP A 236 -27.31 -2.27 -15.44
C TRP A 236 -25.90 -2.01 -15.99
N HIS A 237 -25.87 -1.27 -17.10
CA HIS A 237 -24.67 -0.66 -17.66
C HIS A 237 -24.25 0.55 -16.82
#